data_AF-A0A969UV95-F1
#
_entry.id   AF-A0A969UV95-F1
#
_cell.length_a   1.000
_cell.length_b   1.000
_cell.length_c   1.000
_cell.angle_alpha   90.00
_cell.angle_beta   90.00
_cell.angle_gamma   90.00
#
_symmetry.space_group_name_H-M   'P 1'
#
loop_
_entity.id
_entity.type
_entity.pdbx_description
1 polymer ?
#
loop_
_entity_poly.entity_id
_entity_poly.type
_entity_poly.pdbx_seq_one_letter_code
_entity_poly.pdbx_strand_id
1 'polypeptide(L)'
;MSDFHNPYNFIPALPREGQHPDLDDALPSSHGKYHADRWSGRIAVTLTTKTPLLIPDAAGLKEKGERGKEHKTYPLRIGSDGKPYLPATSIKGMLRSAYEAITNSRLSVFSKHGDRLAYRMAAEGQANQTIYPARVEQRNGELQLRILRAPDLFDKAGKLPRYKTYKNRFEPRELDKGLKDLALTYADSKDCPQHGDSVWVRLNPRHEWEHELSDLQQRNLKIGLKPKRNGSINLPKSVVTRIARREENSEKPGNGEWHKGWVCITGANMSGKRYERVFIESEDDPFIPIDEQIKALWEELIANYQKEHERDPRIANFKRTDDRDPRIRQPQDYMGDNTGDTAWSNHIYQPNLKALKPETLCYVDLSQELSGTIPAELPPGLVKALIPVMLSRRLYESSPADLLPESLHPAENLSELSPADRVFGWVRQKPGKPDGEKPKETAYKGNLRIHGVVCDCSKPEDVIHPLGEEGLPLAILGQPKEQQARFYAARNQQGLAYRNPSTGDQRGFAKEQTYQASQNHEASQKHGLRGRKVYPHHDRLPKDYWDTSLPELTQMNGRYQEYRRLTDEGSNRDSQNRSIQAWVKENVVFKFEIDVTNLSSVELGALLWLLHLDEGQHHRLGGGKPLGLVVFD
;
A
#
# COMPACT_ATOMS: atom_id res chain seq x y z
N MET A 1 -3.74 30.18 -11.47
CA MET A 1 -3.83 28.71 -11.33
C MET A 1 -4.99 28.43 -10.41
N SER A 2 -5.98 27.64 -10.83
CA SER A 2 -7.05 27.21 -9.94
C SER A 2 -6.48 26.27 -8.88
N ASP A 3 -6.96 26.42 -7.64
CA ASP A 3 -6.59 25.52 -6.56
C ASP A 3 -7.10 24.11 -6.86
N PHE A 4 -6.26 23.09 -6.59
CA PHE A 4 -6.67 21.70 -6.74
C PHE A 4 -7.63 21.32 -5.61
N HIS A 5 -8.86 20.95 -5.96
CA HIS A 5 -9.87 20.47 -5.01
C HIS A 5 -9.97 18.95 -5.06
N ASN A 6 -9.86 18.29 -3.90
CA ASN A 6 -10.10 16.85 -3.81
C ASN A 6 -11.59 16.56 -4.10
N PRO A 7 -11.92 15.44 -4.78
CA PRO A 7 -13.32 15.04 -5.05
C PRO A 7 -14.05 14.52 -3.81
N TYR A 8 -13.51 14.77 -2.62
CA TYR A 8 -14.04 14.34 -1.33
C TYR A 8 -13.54 15.26 -0.22
N ASN A 9 -14.30 15.25 0.88
CA ASN A 9 -13.95 15.88 2.15
C ASN A 9 -13.98 14.83 3.27
N PHE A 10 -13.81 15.27 4.52
CA PHE A 10 -13.82 14.40 5.68
C PHE A 10 -14.69 14.97 6.80
N ILE A 11 -15.39 14.08 7.50
CA ILE A 11 -16.00 14.34 8.81
C ILE A 11 -14.97 13.90 9.86
N PRO A 12 -14.47 14.79 10.75
CA PRO A 12 -13.49 14.43 11.77
C PRO A 12 -13.90 13.22 12.62
N ALA A 13 -12.90 12.41 13.01
CA ALA A 13 -13.09 11.26 13.90
C ALA A 13 -12.84 11.68 15.36
N LEU A 14 -13.81 12.39 15.93
CA LEU A 14 -13.71 12.90 17.30
C LEU A 14 -13.92 11.76 18.33
N PRO A 15 -13.24 11.78 19.48
CA PRO A 15 -13.49 10.83 20.57
C PRO A 15 -14.98 10.74 20.93
N ARG A 16 -15.41 9.58 21.41
CA ARG A 16 -16.77 9.41 21.96
C ARG A 16 -16.74 9.95 23.38
N GLU A 17 -17.42 11.07 23.58
CA GLU A 17 -17.70 11.64 24.90
C GLU A 17 -19.10 11.16 25.28
N GLY A 18 -19.29 10.61 26.48
CA GLY A 18 -20.52 9.96 26.94
C GLY A 18 -21.73 10.88 27.01
N GLN A 19 -22.19 11.41 25.87
CA GLN A 19 -23.16 12.48 25.76
C GLN A 19 -24.59 11.97 25.90
N HIS A 20 -24.85 10.72 25.51
CA HIS A 20 -26.17 10.10 25.65
C HIS A 20 -26.05 8.57 25.78
N PRO A 21 -26.73 7.92 26.75
CA PRO A 21 -26.61 6.48 26.98
C PRO A 21 -26.87 5.61 25.74
N ASP A 22 -27.87 5.97 24.92
CA ASP A 22 -28.15 5.26 23.67
C ASP A 22 -27.09 5.47 22.58
N LEU A 23 -26.29 6.54 22.63
CA LEU A 23 -25.20 6.79 21.68
C LEU A 23 -23.88 6.17 22.14
N ASP A 24 -23.79 5.82 23.41
CA ASP A 24 -22.63 5.25 24.06
C ASP A 24 -22.49 3.74 23.81
N ASP A 25 -21.42 3.20 24.38
CA ASP A 25 -21.11 1.79 24.37
C ASP A 25 -22.00 1.09 25.38
N ALA A 26 -22.68 0.05 24.94
CA ALA A 26 -23.59 -0.67 25.82
C ALA A 26 -23.77 -2.11 25.38
N LEU A 27 -24.08 -2.96 26.35
CA LEU A 27 -24.55 -4.31 26.08
C LEU A 27 -25.80 -4.24 25.20
N PRO A 28 -25.88 -5.07 24.14
CA PRO A 28 -27.06 -5.10 23.32
C PRO A 28 -28.25 -5.70 24.07
N SER A 29 -29.46 -5.29 23.66
CA SER A 29 -30.69 -5.89 24.16
C SER A 29 -30.85 -7.33 23.69
N SER A 30 -31.40 -8.19 24.55
CA SER A 30 -31.71 -9.58 24.18
C SER A 30 -32.77 -9.65 23.08
N HIS A 31 -32.55 -10.55 22.11
CA HIS A 31 -33.52 -10.94 21.06
C HIS A 31 -34.64 -11.85 21.57
N GLY A 32 -34.58 -12.33 22.81
CA GLY A 32 -35.51 -13.32 23.35
C GLY A 32 -36.90 -12.77 23.70
N LYS A 33 -37.08 -11.44 23.73
CA LYS A 33 -38.37 -10.79 23.96
C LYS A 33 -38.39 -9.39 23.37
N TYR A 34 -39.59 -8.85 23.17
CA TYR A 34 -39.79 -7.42 22.95
C TYR A 34 -39.68 -6.66 24.27
N HIS A 35 -39.12 -5.45 24.23
CA HIS A 35 -39.01 -4.57 25.39
C HIS A 35 -39.99 -3.40 25.26
N ALA A 36 -40.67 -3.06 26.35
CA ALA A 36 -41.78 -2.08 26.34
C ALA A 36 -41.33 -0.64 26.03
N ASP A 37 -40.07 -0.33 26.27
CA ASP A 37 -39.41 0.95 26.04
C ASP A 37 -38.72 1.04 24.66
N ARG A 38 -38.94 0.05 23.78
CA ARG A 38 -38.24 -0.06 22.49
C ARG A 38 -39.18 -0.31 21.33
N TRP A 39 -38.71 0.04 20.14
CA TRP A 39 -39.48 -0.01 18.91
C TRP A 39 -39.14 -1.26 18.10
N SER A 40 -40.19 -1.97 17.68
CA SER A 40 -40.11 -3.07 16.72
C SER A 40 -41.19 -2.87 15.67
N GLY A 41 -40.87 -3.15 14.41
CA GLY A 41 -41.80 -2.92 13.32
C GLY A 41 -41.14 -3.00 11.96
N ARG A 42 -41.88 -2.52 10.95
CA ARG A 42 -41.48 -2.56 9.55
C ARG A 42 -41.61 -1.19 8.92
N ILE A 43 -40.60 -0.81 8.15
CA ILE A 43 -40.53 0.46 7.43
C ILE A 43 -40.50 0.15 5.93
N ALA A 44 -41.50 0.61 5.20
CA ALA A 44 -41.49 0.56 3.74
C ALA A 44 -40.67 1.74 3.20
N VAL A 45 -39.75 1.47 2.27
CA VAL A 45 -38.83 2.47 1.72
C VAL A 45 -38.95 2.50 0.21
N THR A 46 -39.06 3.72 -0.32
CA THR A 46 -38.93 4.03 -1.75
C THR A 46 -37.63 4.80 -1.93
N LEU A 47 -36.77 4.33 -2.82
CA LEU A 47 -35.46 4.90 -3.10
C LEU A 47 -35.39 5.28 -4.57
N THR A 48 -35.14 6.55 -4.90
CA THR A 48 -35.14 6.99 -6.31
C THR A 48 -33.75 7.44 -6.75
N THR A 49 -33.30 7.02 -7.94
CA THR A 49 -32.01 7.45 -8.48
C THR A 49 -32.08 8.92 -8.91
N LYS A 50 -31.13 9.77 -8.50
CA LYS A 50 -31.00 11.15 -9.00
C LYS A 50 -29.94 11.33 -10.07
N THR A 51 -29.02 10.38 -10.15
CA THR A 51 -27.98 10.28 -11.16
C THR A 51 -27.95 8.84 -11.68
N PRO A 52 -27.34 8.55 -12.84
CA PRO A 52 -27.19 7.18 -13.29
C PRO A 52 -26.50 6.33 -12.23
N LEU A 53 -27.01 5.12 -12.01
CA LEU A 53 -26.58 4.22 -10.95
C LEU A 53 -25.78 3.05 -11.53
N LEU A 54 -24.56 2.88 -11.03
CA LEU A 54 -23.71 1.74 -11.35
C LEU A 54 -23.94 0.58 -10.38
N ILE A 55 -24.36 -0.57 -10.92
CA ILE A 55 -24.46 -1.83 -10.20
C ILE A 55 -23.63 -2.88 -10.96
N PRO A 56 -22.28 -2.83 -10.87
CA PRO A 56 -21.43 -3.71 -11.65
C PRO A 56 -21.63 -5.18 -11.24
N ASP A 57 -21.74 -6.06 -12.22
CA ASP A 57 -21.69 -7.49 -11.98
C ASP A 57 -20.25 -8.00 -12.03
N ALA A 58 -19.70 -8.28 -10.85
CA ALA A 58 -18.35 -8.81 -10.72
C ALA A 58 -18.22 -10.24 -11.27
N ALA A 59 -19.31 -11.02 -11.34
CA ALA A 59 -19.30 -12.38 -11.86
C ALA A 59 -19.19 -12.43 -13.39
N GLY A 60 -19.87 -11.52 -14.09
CA GLY A 60 -19.79 -11.35 -15.55
C GLY A 60 -18.63 -10.48 -16.04
N LEU A 61 -17.64 -10.15 -15.19
CA LEU A 61 -16.49 -9.33 -15.56
C LEU A 61 -15.74 -9.92 -16.78
N LYS A 62 -15.43 -9.07 -17.76
CA LYS A 62 -14.51 -9.38 -18.86
C LYS A 62 -13.16 -8.69 -18.64
N GLU A 63 -12.07 -9.41 -18.93
CA GLU A 63 -10.69 -8.92 -18.82
C GLU A 63 -10.02 -8.97 -20.20
N LYS A 64 -9.39 -7.86 -20.62
CA LYS A 64 -8.71 -7.74 -21.91
C LYS A 64 -7.37 -7.02 -21.73
N GLY A 65 -6.32 -7.52 -22.37
CA GLY A 65 -4.97 -6.95 -22.29
C GLY A 65 -3.92 -7.96 -21.83
N GLU A 66 -2.67 -7.49 -21.69
CA GLU A 66 -1.60 -8.31 -21.16
C GLU A 66 -1.79 -8.64 -19.68
N ARG A 67 -1.30 -9.80 -19.27
CA ARG A 67 -1.44 -10.27 -17.89
C ARG A 67 -0.77 -9.32 -16.88
N GLY A 68 -1.52 -8.84 -15.88
CA GLY A 68 -1.12 -7.79 -14.94
C GLY A 68 -1.37 -6.35 -15.39
N LYS A 69 -1.80 -6.16 -16.64
CA LYS A 69 -2.21 -4.87 -17.21
C LYS A 69 -3.62 -4.97 -17.80
N GLU A 70 -4.42 -5.93 -17.36
CA GLU A 70 -5.75 -6.17 -17.89
C GLU A 70 -6.68 -5.00 -17.58
N HIS A 71 -7.35 -4.52 -18.63
CA HIS A 71 -8.50 -3.66 -18.48
C HIS A 71 -9.74 -4.51 -18.15
N LYS A 72 -10.55 -4.02 -17.23
CA LYS A 72 -11.72 -4.72 -16.68
C LYS A 72 -13.00 -4.03 -17.11
N THR A 73 -13.88 -4.78 -17.75
CA THR A 73 -15.19 -4.33 -18.23
C THR A 73 -16.31 -5.05 -17.51
N TYR A 74 -17.18 -4.30 -16.83
CA TYR A 74 -18.27 -4.84 -16.02
C TYR A 74 -19.63 -4.70 -16.72
N PRO A 75 -20.42 -5.79 -16.81
CA PRO A 75 -21.83 -5.68 -17.12
C PRO A 75 -22.63 -5.06 -15.96
N LEU A 76 -23.85 -4.61 -16.27
CA LEU A 76 -24.84 -4.28 -15.24
C LEU A 76 -25.37 -5.56 -14.60
N ARG A 77 -25.53 -5.55 -13.28
CA ARG A 77 -26.10 -6.68 -12.54
C ARG A 77 -27.60 -6.75 -12.72
N ILE A 78 -28.06 -7.86 -13.30
CA ILE A 78 -29.47 -8.12 -13.64
C ILE A 78 -30.00 -9.26 -12.77
N GLY A 79 -31.24 -9.13 -12.31
CA GLY A 79 -31.97 -10.15 -11.57
C GLY A 79 -32.51 -11.25 -12.48
N SER A 80 -33.05 -12.32 -11.90
CA SER A 80 -33.72 -13.39 -12.65
C SER A 80 -34.97 -12.92 -13.41
N ASP A 81 -35.52 -11.77 -13.02
CA ASP A 81 -36.66 -11.10 -13.65
C ASP A 81 -36.25 -10.17 -14.81
N GLY A 82 -34.96 -10.11 -15.17
CA GLY A 82 -34.44 -9.26 -16.23
C GLY A 82 -34.29 -7.78 -15.82
N LYS A 83 -34.63 -7.41 -14.58
CA LYS A 83 -34.55 -6.03 -14.08
C LYS A 83 -33.21 -5.76 -13.39
N PRO A 84 -32.80 -4.49 -13.22
CA PRO A 84 -31.63 -4.15 -12.41
C PRO A 84 -31.73 -4.72 -11.00
N TYR A 85 -30.72 -5.47 -10.56
CA TYR A 85 -30.68 -6.07 -9.23
C TYR A 85 -29.77 -5.27 -8.30
N LEU A 86 -30.35 -4.45 -7.43
CA LEU A 86 -29.64 -3.74 -6.37
C LEU A 86 -29.52 -4.62 -5.12
N PRO A 87 -28.32 -5.08 -4.72
CA PRO A 87 -28.19 -5.95 -3.55
C PRO A 87 -28.58 -5.24 -2.25
N ALA A 88 -29.39 -5.90 -1.41
CA ALA A 88 -29.73 -5.39 -0.07
C ALA A 88 -28.49 -5.15 0.80
N THR A 89 -27.40 -5.88 0.58
CA THR A 89 -26.11 -5.69 1.25
C THR A 89 -25.46 -4.35 0.90
N SER A 90 -25.65 -3.83 -0.32
CA SER A 90 -25.16 -2.51 -0.73
C SER A 90 -25.89 -1.39 0.01
N ILE A 91 -27.22 -1.51 0.14
CA ILE A 91 -28.04 -0.57 0.92
C ILE A 91 -27.66 -0.64 2.40
N LYS A 92 -27.53 -1.87 2.95
CA LYS A 92 -27.13 -2.06 4.35
C LYS A 92 -25.76 -1.44 4.63
N GLY A 93 -24.78 -1.63 3.75
CA GLY A 93 -23.45 -1.05 3.90
C GLY A 93 -23.44 0.48 3.80
N MET A 94 -24.24 1.04 2.88
CA MET A 94 -24.43 2.49 2.74
C MET A 94 -25.05 3.09 4.01
N LEU A 95 -26.17 2.55 4.46
CA LEU A 95 -26.86 3.01 5.67
C LEU A 95 -25.97 2.84 6.90
N ARG A 96 -25.29 1.70 7.06
CA ARG A 96 -24.35 1.49 8.18
C ARG A 96 -23.26 2.56 8.20
N SER A 97 -22.64 2.84 7.05
CA SER A 97 -21.57 3.83 6.98
C SER A 97 -22.04 5.25 7.32
N ALA A 98 -23.26 5.64 6.89
CA ALA A 98 -23.84 6.92 7.26
C ALA A 98 -24.25 6.97 8.74
N TYR A 99 -24.85 5.87 9.23
CA TYR A 99 -25.24 5.70 10.63
C TYR A 99 -24.04 5.78 11.58
N GLU A 100 -22.93 5.15 11.22
CA GLU A 100 -21.68 5.23 11.97
C GLU A 100 -21.17 6.67 12.08
N ALA A 101 -21.34 7.48 11.03
CA ALA A 101 -20.91 8.88 11.03
C ALA A 101 -21.75 9.75 11.97
N ILE A 102 -23.07 9.61 11.93
CA ILE A 102 -23.98 10.52 12.64
C ILE A 102 -24.15 10.15 14.11
N THR A 103 -23.88 8.90 14.48
CA THR A 103 -23.89 8.41 15.86
C THR A 103 -22.50 8.38 16.50
N ASN A 104 -21.48 8.88 15.78
CA ASN A 104 -20.07 8.77 16.13
C ASN A 104 -19.66 7.36 16.59
N SER A 105 -20.20 6.32 15.94
CA SER A 105 -19.96 4.91 16.28
C SER A 105 -18.49 4.51 16.08
N ARG A 106 -18.10 3.33 16.57
CA ARG A 106 -16.77 2.76 16.33
C ARG A 106 -16.51 2.51 14.84
N LEU A 107 -15.23 2.59 14.44
CA LEU A 107 -14.81 2.43 13.05
C LEU A 107 -14.33 1.00 12.78
N SER A 108 -15.24 0.12 12.38
CA SER A 108 -14.96 -1.29 12.07
C SER A 108 -13.83 -1.51 11.04
N VAL A 109 -13.60 -0.53 10.16
CA VAL A 109 -12.52 -0.55 9.15
C VAL A 109 -11.13 -0.67 9.79
N PHE A 110 -10.92 -0.15 11.01
CA PHE A 110 -9.61 -0.11 11.68
C PHE A 110 -9.06 -1.46 12.13
N SER A 111 -9.85 -2.54 12.00
CA SER A 111 -9.41 -3.92 12.27
C SER A 111 -8.14 -4.34 11.51
N LYS A 112 -7.82 -3.69 10.38
CA LYS A 112 -6.69 -4.03 9.51
C LYS A 112 -5.59 -2.95 9.46
N HIS A 113 -5.59 -2.00 10.39
CA HIS A 113 -4.69 -0.84 10.37
C HIS A 113 -3.79 -0.72 11.60
N GLY A 114 -3.58 -1.83 12.33
CA GLY A 114 -2.67 -1.87 13.49
C GLY A 114 -1.19 -1.90 13.13
N ASP A 115 -0.85 -2.30 11.90
CA ASP A 115 0.54 -2.31 11.42
C ASP A 115 0.96 -0.93 10.91
N ARG A 116 2.25 -0.59 11.07
CA ARG A 116 2.81 0.62 10.47
C ARG A 116 2.83 0.51 8.96
N LEU A 117 2.51 1.62 8.29
CA LEU A 117 2.58 1.71 6.83
C LEU A 117 4.01 2.06 6.39
N ALA A 118 4.39 1.65 5.18
CA ALA A 118 5.70 1.96 4.63
C ALA A 118 5.65 3.07 3.55
N TYR A 119 6.55 4.05 3.59
CA TYR A 119 6.69 5.11 2.59
C TYR A 119 8.05 5.08 1.92
N ARG A 120 8.11 5.51 0.65
CA ARG A 120 9.37 5.57 -0.11
C ARG A 120 10.18 6.80 0.31
N MET A 121 11.45 6.59 0.64
CA MET A 121 12.38 7.67 0.95
C MET A 121 12.67 8.54 -0.28
N ALA A 122 12.92 9.84 -0.06
CA ALA A 122 13.51 10.70 -1.08
C ALA A 122 14.97 10.29 -1.32
N ALA A 123 15.45 10.46 -2.55
CA ALA A 123 16.81 10.07 -2.95
C ALA A 123 17.89 11.08 -2.52
N GLU A 124 17.51 12.22 -1.93
CA GLU A 124 18.41 13.34 -1.64
C GLU A 124 18.60 13.58 -0.15
N GLY A 125 19.87 13.69 0.26
CA GLY A 125 20.33 14.48 1.43
C GLY A 125 20.18 13.84 2.81
N GLN A 126 21.28 13.80 3.58
CA GLN A 126 21.42 13.42 5.00
C GLN A 126 21.08 11.98 5.43
N ALA A 127 20.14 11.28 4.79
CA ALA A 127 19.70 9.96 5.24
C ALA A 127 20.77 8.85 5.19
N ASN A 128 21.93 9.07 4.55
CA ASN A 128 22.98 8.05 4.44
C ASN A 128 23.97 8.06 5.62
N GLN A 129 23.97 9.09 6.47
CA GLN A 129 24.94 9.21 7.57
C GLN A 129 24.66 8.24 8.72
N THR A 130 23.40 7.95 9.00
CA THR A 130 22.99 7.04 10.10
C THR A 130 22.68 5.62 9.64
N ILE A 131 22.71 5.36 8.32
CA ILE A 131 22.49 4.03 7.76
C ILE A 131 23.81 3.28 7.66
N TYR A 132 23.88 2.06 8.17
CA TYR A 132 25.05 1.19 8.12
C TYR A 132 24.66 -0.18 7.55
N PRO A 133 25.53 -0.86 6.78
CA PRO A 133 25.35 -2.27 6.51
C PRO A 133 25.45 -3.08 7.81
N ALA A 134 24.69 -4.16 7.89
CA ALA A 134 24.65 -5.01 9.06
C ALA A 134 24.43 -6.47 8.68
N ARG A 135 24.86 -7.36 9.58
CA ARG A 135 24.64 -8.80 9.48
C ARG A 135 24.05 -9.30 10.80
N VAL A 136 23.01 -10.11 10.71
CA VAL A 136 22.48 -10.81 11.88
C VAL A 136 23.36 -12.02 12.17
N GLU A 137 23.84 -12.13 13.41
CA GLU A 137 24.71 -13.22 13.87
C GLU A 137 24.15 -13.85 15.13
N GLN A 138 24.40 -15.14 15.30
CA GLN A 138 24.10 -15.84 16.55
C GLN A 138 25.34 -15.78 17.45
N ARG A 139 25.24 -15.16 18.62
CA ARG A 139 26.33 -15.11 19.62
C ARG A 139 25.75 -15.46 20.98
N ASN A 140 26.43 -16.36 21.71
CA ASN A 140 26.03 -16.79 23.04
C ASN A 140 24.57 -17.29 23.14
N GLY A 141 24.03 -17.89 22.08
CA GLY A 141 22.64 -18.36 22.06
C GLY A 141 21.60 -17.29 21.77
N GLU A 142 22.00 -16.04 21.52
CA GLU A 142 21.11 -14.92 21.18
C GLU A 142 21.43 -14.32 19.80
N LEU A 143 20.42 -13.70 19.18
CA LEU A 143 20.61 -12.98 17.92
C LEU A 143 21.16 -11.59 18.21
N GLN A 144 22.23 -11.22 17.52
CA GLN A 144 22.83 -9.90 17.58
C GLN A 144 22.99 -9.33 16.18
N LEU A 145 22.89 -8.01 16.07
CA LEU A 145 23.10 -7.27 14.83
C LEU A 145 24.53 -6.71 14.85
N ARG A 146 25.41 -7.29 14.03
CA ARG A 146 26.75 -6.76 13.82
C ARG A 146 26.68 -5.57 12.86
N ILE A 147 27.13 -4.40 13.30
CA ILE A 147 27.14 -3.18 12.51
C ILE A 147 28.47 -3.10 11.76
N LEU A 148 28.43 -3.27 10.44
CA LEU A 148 29.62 -3.38 9.61
C LEU A 148 30.14 -1.98 9.27
N ARG A 149 31.22 -1.55 9.94
CA ARG A 149 31.75 -0.19 9.83
C ARG A 149 32.80 -0.10 8.74
N ALA A 150 32.49 0.64 7.68
CA ALA A 150 33.47 1.07 6.67
C ALA A 150 33.37 2.59 6.43
N PRO A 151 33.76 3.41 7.42
CA PRO A 151 33.51 4.86 7.40
C PRO A 151 34.15 5.58 6.21
N ASP A 152 35.26 5.05 5.68
CA ASP A 152 36.00 5.66 4.56
C ASP A 152 35.33 5.44 3.18
N LEU A 153 34.24 4.68 3.13
CA LEU A 153 33.51 4.35 1.90
C LEU A 153 32.23 5.20 1.78
N PHE A 154 31.99 5.74 0.59
CA PHE A 154 30.86 6.63 0.26
C PHE A 154 29.46 6.04 0.54
N ASP A 155 29.34 4.71 0.58
CA ASP A 155 28.11 3.96 0.91
C ASP A 155 28.31 3.02 2.12
N LYS A 156 29.43 3.18 2.85
CA LYS A 156 29.89 2.26 3.90
C LYS A 156 29.99 0.79 3.45
N ALA A 157 30.05 0.56 2.14
CA ALA A 157 30.11 -0.76 1.51
C ALA A 157 30.94 -0.71 0.22
N GLY A 158 31.49 -1.86 -0.16
CA GLY A 158 32.15 -2.05 -1.45
C GLY A 158 31.12 -2.12 -2.58
N LYS A 159 31.44 -1.52 -3.74
CA LYS A 159 30.60 -1.55 -4.94
C LYS A 159 31.02 -2.72 -5.82
N LEU A 160 30.29 -3.83 -5.73
CA LEU A 160 30.53 -5.01 -6.55
C LEU A 160 29.88 -4.82 -7.92
N PRO A 161 30.62 -4.84 -9.04
CA PRO A 161 30.02 -4.82 -10.37
C PRO A 161 28.97 -5.93 -10.49
N ARG A 162 27.78 -5.59 -10.97
CA ARG A 162 26.74 -6.59 -11.19
C ARG A 162 27.14 -7.50 -12.34
N TYR A 163 26.65 -8.72 -12.28
CA TYR A 163 26.72 -9.71 -13.35
C TYR A 163 25.34 -10.33 -13.46
N LYS A 164 24.81 -10.47 -14.68
CA LYS A 164 23.51 -11.09 -14.87
C LYS A 164 23.69 -12.56 -15.27
N THR A 165 23.09 -13.46 -14.49
CA THR A 165 22.87 -14.86 -14.83
C THR A 165 21.61 -14.95 -15.69
N TYR A 166 21.79 -14.97 -17.02
CA TYR A 166 20.70 -15.18 -17.97
C TYR A 166 20.41 -16.68 -18.14
N LYS A 167 19.15 -17.10 -18.03
CA LYS A 167 18.75 -18.49 -18.28
C LYS A 167 18.65 -18.86 -19.77
N ASN A 168 18.47 -17.89 -20.68
CA ASN A 168 18.28 -18.15 -22.12
C ASN A 168 19.23 -17.35 -23.03
N ARG A 169 19.76 -18.02 -24.06
CA ARG A 169 20.69 -17.45 -25.08
C ARG A 169 20.07 -16.38 -25.98
N PHE A 170 18.75 -16.19 -25.94
CA PHE A 170 18.00 -15.30 -26.83
C PHE A 170 17.69 -13.92 -26.22
N GLU A 171 18.12 -13.63 -24.98
CA GLU A 171 17.91 -12.29 -24.40
C GLU A 171 18.92 -11.26 -24.98
N PRO A 172 18.44 -10.08 -25.44
CA PRO A 172 19.31 -9.07 -26.05
C PRO A 172 20.43 -8.59 -25.12
N ARG A 173 21.66 -8.51 -25.65
CA ARG A 173 22.85 -7.92 -24.98
C ARG A 173 22.61 -6.49 -24.46
N GLU A 174 21.68 -5.76 -25.06
CA GLU A 174 21.30 -4.39 -24.69
C GLU A 174 20.72 -4.28 -23.26
N LEU A 175 20.08 -5.35 -22.75
CA LEU A 175 19.50 -5.38 -21.40
C LEU A 175 20.56 -5.56 -20.29
N ASP A 176 21.72 -6.13 -20.61
CA ASP A 176 22.82 -6.35 -19.65
C ASP A 176 23.63 -5.07 -19.40
N LYS A 177 23.47 -4.07 -20.28
CA LYS A 177 24.31 -2.87 -20.29
C LYS A 177 25.82 -3.22 -20.32
N GLY A 178 26.20 -4.35 -20.90
CA GLY A 178 27.61 -4.82 -20.98
C GLY A 178 28.23 -5.23 -19.63
N LEU A 179 27.43 -5.45 -18.58
CA LEU A 179 27.93 -5.68 -17.22
C LEU A 179 28.49 -7.10 -17.01
N LYS A 180 28.09 -8.10 -17.79
CA LYS A 180 28.64 -9.46 -17.76
C LYS A 180 30.14 -9.47 -18.06
N ASP A 181 30.62 -8.55 -18.90
CA ASP A 181 32.05 -8.44 -19.24
C ASP A 181 32.89 -7.77 -18.12
N LEU A 182 32.21 -7.20 -17.10
CA LEU A 182 32.78 -6.62 -15.89
C LEU A 182 32.55 -7.51 -14.65
N ALA A 183 31.94 -8.69 -14.84
CA ALA A 183 31.67 -9.64 -13.78
C ALA A 183 32.97 -10.12 -13.14
N LEU A 184 33.11 -9.90 -11.83
CA LEU A 184 34.17 -10.55 -11.07
C LEU A 184 33.77 -11.99 -10.78
N THR A 185 34.70 -12.91 -11.01
CA THR A 185 34.54 -14.35 -10.73
C THR A 185 35.61 -14.81 -9.75
N TYR A 186 35.33 -15.89 -9.04
CA TYR A 186 36.33 -16.54 -8.21
C TYR A 186 37.40 -17.15 -9.11
N ALA A 187 38.68 -16.90 -8.78
CA ALA A 187 39.79 -17.23 -9.67
C ALA A 187 39.93 -18.74 -9.93
N ASP A 188 39.60 -19.53 -8.91
CA ASP A 188 39.62 -20.99 -8.82
C ASP A 188 38.44 -21.65 -9.55
N SER A 189 37.20 -21.27 -9.23
CA SER A 189 36.02 -21.95 -9.79
C SER A 189 35.46 -21.30 -11.06
N LYS A 190 35.83 -20.04 -11.34
CA LYS A 190 35.21 -19.16 -12.35
C LYS A 190 33.73 -18.87 -12.12
N ASP A 191 33.18 -19.26 -10.97
CA ASP A 191 31.81 -18.91 -10.60
C ASP A 191 31.72 -17.44 -10.23
N CYS A 192 30.55 -16.86 -10.47
CA CYS A 192 30.23 -15.54 -9.95
C CYS A 192 29.87 -15.64 -8.45
N PRO A 193 30.17 -14.61 -7.65
CA PRO A 193 29.75 -14.55 -6.25
C PRO A 193 28.26 -14.78 -6.06
N GLN A 194 27.84 -15.24 -4.89
CA GLN A 194 26.43 -15.41 -4.53
C GLN A 194 26.08 -14.57 -3.30
N HIS A 195 24.79 -14.32 -3.10
CA HIS A 195 24.32 -13.63 -1.90
C HIS A 195 24.71 -14.43 -0.66
N GLY A 196 25.32 -13.78 0.33
CA GLY A 196 25.77 -14.41 1.56
C GLY A 196 27.19 -14.97 1.51
N ASP A 197 27.86 -14.97 0.36
CA ASP A 197 29.23 -15.46 0.26
C ASP A 197 30.17 -14.65 1.17
N SER A 198 30.97 -15.38 1.96
CA SER A 198 32.09 -14.86 2.71
C SER A 198 33.28 -14.64 1.77
N VAL A 199 33.81 -13.41 1.71
CA VAL A 199 34.81 -13.05 0.70
C VAL A 199 35.94 -12.19 1.24
N TRP A 200 37.08 -12.29 0.56
CA TRP A 200 38.13 -11.29 0.53
C TRP A 200 37.93 -10.39 -0.68
N VAL A 201 38.00 -9.07 -0.48
CA VAL A 201 37.89 -8.09 -1.57
C VAL A 201 39.01 -7.05 -1.55
N ARG A 202 39.46 -6.65 -2.74
CA ARG A 202 40.26 -5.43 -2.92
C ARG A 202 39.36 -4.32 -3.42
N LEU A 203 39.53 -3.13 -2.86
CA LEU A 203 38.79 -1.94 -3.26
C LEU A 203 39.69 -1.02 -4.08
N ASN A 204 39.10 -0.24 -4.99
CA ASN A 204 39.81 0.80 -5.73
C ASN A 204 40.14 1.99 -4.80
N PRO A 205 41.43 2.28 -4.51
CA PRO A 205 41.81 3.27 -3.50
C PRO A 205 41.75 4.73 -3.98
N ARG A 206 41.84 5.03 -5.29
CA ARG A 206 42.11 6.42 -5.77
C ARG A 206 41.35 6.92 -7.01
N HIS A 207 40.20 6.32 -7.39
CA HIS A 207 39.56 6.62 -8.69
C HIS A 207 40.45 6.32 -9.91
N GLU A 208 41.49 5.50 -9.75
CA GLU A 208 42.49 5.24 -10.79
C GLU A 208 42.57 3.75 -11.09
N TRP A 209 42.44 3.41 -12.37
CA TRP A 209 42.87 2.13 -12.93
C TRP A 209 43.63 2.39 -14.22
N GLU A 210 44.82 1.83 -14.33
CA GLU A 210 45.53 1.61 -15.59
C GLU A 210 45.49 0.11 -15.88
N HIS A 211 44.48 -0.32 -16.64
CA HIS A 211 44.48 -1.62 -17.31
C HIS A 211 43.95 -1.40 -18.72
N GLU A 212 44.62 -1.98 -19.71
CA GLU A 212 44.13 -2.00 -21.09
C GLU A 212 42.87 -2.86 -21.19
N LEU A 213 41.80 -2.27 -21.71
CA LEU A 213 40.56 -2.98 -22.00
C LEU A 213 40.68 -3.67 -23.35
N SER A 214 40.19 -4.91 -23.45
CA SER A 214 40.03 -5.57 -24.74
C SER A 214 39.12 -4.76 -25.68
N ASP A 215 39.33 -4.88 -27.00
CA ASP A 215 38.51 -4.21 -28.02
C ASP A 215 37.00 -4.46 -27.85
N LEU A 216 36.63 -5.63 -27.32
CA LEU A 216 35.23 -5.99 -27.06
C LEU A 216 34.66 -5.17 -25.89
N GLN A 217 35.43 -4.99 -24.82
CA GLN A 217 35.06 -4.16 -23.66
C GLN A 217 34.98 -2.68 -24.05
N GLN A 218 35.88 -2.20 -24.91
CA GLN A 218 35.86 -0.82 -25.44
C GLN A 218 34.56 -0.52 -26.23
N ARG A 219 34.09 -1.48 -27.05
CA ARG A 219 32.87 -1.33 -27.86
C ARG A 219 31.57 -1.42 -27.06
N ASN A 220 31.57 -2.17 -25.94
CA ASN A 220 30.37 -2.40 -25.12
C ASN A 220 30.12 -1.30 -24.06
N LEU A 221 31.02 -0.32 -23.91
CA LEU A 221 30.91 0.80 -22.97
C LEU A 221 29.91 1.88 -23.42
N LYS A 222 28.61 1.54 -23.47
CA LYS A 222 27.51 2.52 -23.33
C LYS A 222 27.16 2.76 -21.85
N ILE A 223 28.12 2.61 -20.94
CA ILE A 223 27.91 2.55 -19.47
C ILE A 223 28.29 3.87 -18.78
N GLY A 224 28.10 5.04 -19.43
CA GLY A 224 28.33 6.36 -18.80
C GLY A 224 29.72 6.60 -18.18
N LEU A 225 30.67 5.70 -18.38
CA LEU A 225 32.09 5.81 -18.02
C LEU A 225 32.81 6.12 -19.33
N LYS A 226 33.29 7.35 -19.48
CA LYS A 226 34.00 7.76 -20.70
C LYS A 226 35.43 7.22 -20.65
N PRO A 227 35.86 6.40 -21.62
CA PRO A 227 37.25 5.97 -21.69
C PRO A 227 38.15 7.20 -21.93
N LYS A 228 39.34 7.20 -21.32
CA LYS A 228 40.40 8.15 -21.63
C LYS A 228 40.91 7.90 -23.06
N ARG A 229 41.63 8.87 -23.62
CA ARG A 229 42.26 8.77 -24.96
C ARG A 229 43.18 7.56 -25.13
N ASN A 230 43.68 6.98 -24.04
CA ASN A 230 44.54 5.79 -24.03
C ASN A 230 43.78 4.47 -23.76
N GLY A 231 42.44 4.47 -23.79
CA GLY A 231 41.62 3.27 -23.57
C GLY A 231 41.35 2.90 -22.10
N SER A 232 41.93 3.61 -21.12
CA SER A 232 41.68 3.37 -19.68
C SER A 232 40.37 3.99 -19.18
N ILE A 233 39.82 3.52 -18.05
CA ILE A 233 38.58 4.04 -17.42
C ILE A 233 38.82 4.43 -15.97
N ASN A 234 38.26 5.57 -15.55
CA ASN A 234 38.16 5.92 -14.13
C ASN A 234 37.00 5.16 -13.49
N LEU A 235 37.31 4.18 -12.64
CA LEU A 235 36.31 3.54 -11.79
C LEU A 235 36.01 4.41 -10.56
N PRO A 236 34.75 4.43 -10.08
CA PRO A 236 34.43 5.07 -8.81
C PRO A 236 35.30 4.55 -7.64
N LYS A 237 35.56 5.39 -6.64
CA LYS A 237 36.10 4.95 -5.34
C LYS A 237 35.22 3.83 -4.76
N SER A 238 35.84 2.89 -4.04
CA SER A 238 35.21 1.73 -3.38
C SER A 238 34.64 0.64 -4.29
N VAL A 239 34.87 0.70 -5.61
CA VAL A 239 34.57 -0.43 -6.51
C VAL A 239 35.44 -1.62 -6.16
N VAL A 240 34.84 -2.81 -6.09
CA VAL A 240 35.55 -4.07 -5.89
C VAL A 240 36.33 -4.37 -7.17
N THR A 241 37.63 -4.60 -7.01
CA THR A 241 38.60 -4.79 -8.10
C THR A 241 39.04 -6.23 -8.24
N ARG A 242 39.12 -6.93 -7.11
CA ARG A 242 39.39 -8.37 -7.01
C ARG A 242 38.54 -8.97 -5.91
N ILE A 243 38.16 -10.23 -6.08
CA ILE A 243 37.36 -10.98 -5.13
C ILE A 243 37.89 -12.42 -5.04
N ALA A 244 37.89 -12.98 -3.83
CA ALA A 244 38.22 -14.37 -3.57
C ALA A 244 37.29 -14.91 -2.48
N ARG A 245 36.99 -16.21 -2.51
CA ARG A 245 36.26 -16.85 -1.42
C ARG A 245 37.08 -16.82 -0.14
N ARG A 246 36.38 -16.67 0.98
CA ARG A 246 36.98 -16.72 2.31
C ARG A 246 36.38 -17.87 3.11
N GLU A 247 37.24 -18.81 3.46
CA GLU A 247 36.94 -19.87 4.42
C GLU A 247 37.37 -19.42 5.82
N GLU A 248 36.86 -20.09 6.86
CA GLU A 248 37.00 -19.68 8.25
C GLU A 248 38.47 -19.51 8.71
N ASN A 249 39.38 -20.26 8.10
CA ASN A 249 40.82 -20.23 8.40
C ASN A 249 41.70 -19.82 7.21
N SER A 250 41.14 -19.23 6.15
CA SER A 250 41.95 -18.88 4.97
C SER A 250 42.73 -17.57 5.17
N GLU A 251 44.03 -17.60 4.86
CA GLU A 251 44.85 -16.40 4.83
C GLU A 251 44.43 -15.46 3.69
N LYS A 252 44.81 -14.18 3.81
CA LYS A 252 44.50 -13.18 2.79
C LYS A 252 45.15 -13.57 1.44
N PRO A 253 44.49 -13.32 0.29
CA PRO A 253 45.03 -13.75 -0.99
C PRO A 253 46.23 -12.90 -1.46
N GLY A 254 47.45 -13.34 -1.16
CA GLY A 254 48.69 -12.70 -1.64
C GLY A 254 48.88 -11.25 -1.17
N ASN A 255 49.60 -10.46 -1.98
CA ASN A 255 50.01 -9.11 -1.61
C ASN A 255 48.94 -8.04 -1.88
N GLY A 256 48.91 -7.01 -1.03
CA GLY A 256 48.00 -5.86 -1.13
C GLY A 256 47.03 -5.74 0.05
N GLU A 257 46.27 -4.65 0.04
CA GLU A 257 45.22 -4.38 1.03
C GLU A 257 43.94 -5.13 0.66
N TRP A 258 43.64 -6.18 1.42
CA TRP A 258 42.44 -6.99 1.29
C TRP A 258 41.53 -6.77 2.49
N HIS A 259 40.25 -6.61 2.23
CA HIS A 259 39.23 -6.48 3.25
C HIS A 259 38.37 -7.73 3.27
N LYS A 260 37.99 -8.15 4.47
CA LYS A 260 37.00 -9.20 4.68
C LYS A 260 35.61 -8.63 4.43
N GLY A 261 34.66 -9.44 3.98
CA GLY A 261 33.28 -8.99 3.84
C GLY A 261 32.29 -10.04 3.38
N TRP A 262 31.06 -9.59 3.17
CA TRP A 262 29.90 -10.41 2.81
C TRP A 262 29.23 -9.88 1.55
N VAL A 263 28.97 -10.76 0.58
CA VAL A 263 28.34 -10.36 -0.69
C VAL A 263 26.83 -10.16 -0.50
N CYS A 264 26.34 -8.96 -0.77
CA CYS A 264 24.93 -8.60 -0.69
C CYS A 264 24.36 -8.36 -2.11
N ILE A 265 23.67 -9.37 -2.65
CA ILE A 265 22.99 -9.30 -3.96
C ILE A 265 21.50 -9.01 -3.75
N THR A 266 20.99 -7.97 -4.41
CA THR A 266 19.58 -7.56 -4.31
C THR A 266 18.87 -7.53 -5.67
N GLY A 267 19.57 -7.90 -6.74
CA GLY A 267 19.00 -8.09 -8.08
C GLY A 267 18.82 -6.81 -8.90
N ALA A 268 18.24 -6.92 -10.09
CA ALA A 268 18.05 -5.80 -11.04
C ALA A 268 16.80 -4.97 -10.70
N ASN A 269 16.68 -4.53 -9.45
CA ASN A 269 15.45 -3.97 -8.88
C ASN A 269 15.17 -2.49 -9.15
N MET A 270 16.03 -1.83 -9.93
CA MET A 270 15.78 -0.48 -10.42
C MET A 270 16.51 -0.27 -11.75
N SER A 271 15.93 0.59 -12.59
CA SER A 271 16.56 0.99 -13.84
C SER A 271 17.92 1.63 -13.58
N GLY A 272 18.95 1.16 -14.28
CA GLY A 272 20.31 1.71 -14.21
C GLY A 272 21.15 1.21 -13.03
N LYS A 273 20.68 0.26 -12.21
CA LYS A 273 21.49 -0.33 -11.14
C LYS A 273 22.71 -1.05 -11.70
N ARG A 274 23.91 -0.55 -11.37
CA ARG A 274 25.20 -1.05 -11.90
C ARG A 274 26.04 -1.86 -10.91
N TYR A 275 25.75 -1.74 -9.62
CA TYR A 275 26.54 -2.38 -8.57
C TYR A 275 25.62 -3.12 -7.58
N GLU A 276 26.01 -4.34 -7.22
CA GLU A 276 25.66 -4.95 -5.94
C GLU A 276 26.57 -4.38 -4.85
N ARG A 277 26.54 -4.98 -3.65
CA ARG A 277 27.29 -4.50 -2.49
C ARG A 277 28.11 -5.63 -1.88
N VAL A 278 29.24 -5.28 -1.31
CA VAL A 278 29.98 -6.11 -0.36
C VAL A 278 30.02 -5.37 0.95
N PHE A 279 29.47 -5.96 2.00
CA PHE A 279 29.51 -5.37 3.33
C PHE A 279 30.86 -5.70 3.94
N ILE A 280 31.65 -4.67 4.21
CA ILE A 280 33.03 -4.82 4.67
C ILE A 280 32.99 -4.94 6.19
N GLU A 281 33.60 -5.98 6.71
CA GLU A 281 33.73 -6.16 8.16
C GLU A 281 35.02 -5.51 8.69
N SER A 282 34.95 -5.11 9.95
CA SER A 282 36.08 -4.64 10.75
C SER A 282 36.20 -5.46 12.03
N GLU A 283 37.39 -5.49 12.62
CA GLU A 283 37.61 -6.14 13.91
C GLU A 283 36.87 -5.39 15.04
N ASP A 284 36.72 -4.08 14.89
CA ASP A 284 36.03 -3.20 15.85
C ASP A 284 34.55 -2.97 15.51
N ASP A 285 33.90 -3.91 14.81
CA ASP A 285 32.47 -3.80 14.51
C ASP A 285 31.65 -3.96 15.81
N PRO A 286 30.78 -3.00 16.14
CA PRO A 286 29.94 -3.11 17.33
C PRO A 286 28.72 -4.01 17.06
N PHE A 287 28.15 -4.53 18.14
CA PHE A 287 26.99 -5.40 18.13
C PHE A 287 25.81 -4.75 18.86
N ILE A 288 24.60 -4.97 18.35
CA ILE A 288 23.35 -4.59 19.02
C ILE A 288 22.54 -5.86 19.31
N PRO A 289 22.14 -6.14 20.56
CA PRO A 289 21.24 -7.24 20.87
C PRO A 289 19.90 -7.09 20.13
N ILE A 290 19.41 -8.17 19.51
CA ILE A 290 18.14 -8.14 18.78
C ILE A 290 17.00 -8.52 19.73
N ASP A 291 16.25 -7.52 20.17
CA ASP A 291 15.02 -7.68 20.93
C ASP A 291 13.78 -7.86 20.02
N GLU A 292 12.61 -8.02 20.64
CA GLU A 292 11.34 -8.15 19.91
C GLU A 292 10.95 -6.89 19.13
N GLN A 293 11.38 -5.70 19.56
CA GLN A 293 11.09 -4.45 18.86
C GLN A 293 11.85 -4.39 17.53
N ILE A 294 13.14 -4.76 17.55
CA ILE A 294 13.97 -4.83 16.36
C ILE A 294 13.45 -5.89 15.38
N LYS A 295 13.01 -7.06 15.86
CA LYS A 295 12.37 -8.08 15.01
C LYS A 295 11.12 -7.53 14.33
N ALA A 296 10.24 -6.85 15.09
CA ALA A 296 9.02 -6.26 14.57
C ALA A 296 9.28 -5.22 13.47
N LEU A 297 10.31 -4.37 13.61
CA LEU A 297 10.72 -3.40 12.58
C LEU A 297 10.99 -4.08 11.22
N TRP A 298 11.70 -5.21 11.23
CA TRP A 298 11.98 -5.98 10.02
C TRP A 298 10.72 -6.67 9.48
N GLU A 299 10.03 -7.42 10.33
CA GLU A 299 8.88 -8.24 9.94
C GLU A 299 7.73 -7.41 9.36
N GLU A 300 7.40 -6.26 9.97
CA GLU A 300 6.39 -5.33 9.48
C GLU A 300 6.80 -4.71 8.14
N LEU A 301 8.07 -4.33 7.98
CA LEU A 301 8.56 -3.75 6.73
C LEU A 301 8.50 -4.77 5.60
N ILE A 302 9.01 -5.99 5.81
CA ILE A 302 8.98 -7.03 4.78
C ILE A 302 7.53 -7.43 4.45
N ALA A 303 6.64 -7.51 5.44
CA ALA A 303 5.22 -7.75 5.20
C ALA A 303 4.58 -6.66 4.33
N ASN A 304 4.88 -5.38 4.59
CA ASN A 304 4.44 -4.26 3.76
C ASN A 304 4.95 -4.40 2.31
N TYR A 305 6.23 -4.75 2.13
CA TYR A 305 6.82 -4.99 0.80
C TYR A 305 6.09 -6.10 0.03
N GLN A 306 5.80 -7.22 0.69
CA GLN A 306 5.15 -8.38 0.08
C GLN A 306 3.68 -8.09 -0.26
N LYS A 307 2.93 -7.50 0.67
CA LYS A 307 1.50 -7.17 0.50
C LYS A 307 1.27 -6.26 -0.70
N GLU A 308 2.16 -5.31 -0.95
CA GLU A 308 2.01 -4.39 -2.08
C GLU A 308 2.19 -5.01 -3.45
N HIS A 309 2.93 -6.12 -3.54
CA HIS A 309 3.22 -6.79 -4.80
C HIS A 309 2.47 -8.11 -4.93
N GLU A 310 1.65 -8.49 -3.95
CA GLU A 310 0.89 -9.75 -3.97
C GLU A 310 0.00 -9.89 -5.22
N ARG A 311 -0.47 -8.76 -5.77
CA ARG A 311 -1.29 -8.72 -6.99
C ARG A 311 -0.47 -8.72 -8.29
N ASP A 312 0.85 -8.67 -8.22
CA ASP A 312 1.70 -8.77 -9.40
C ASP A 312 1.61 -10.21 -9.96
N PRO A 313 1.27 -10.37 -11.25
CA PRO A 313 1.10 -11.70 -11.83
C PRO A 313 2.39 -12.54 -11.81
N ARG A 314 3.58 -11.94 -11.82
CA ARG A 314 4.85 -12.69 -11.70
C ARG A 314 4.97 -13.37 -10.35
N ILE A 315 4.53 -12.69 -9.28
CA ILE A 315 4.55 -13.25 -7.91
C ILE A 315 3.44 -14.29 -7.75
N ALA A 316 2.24 -14.00 -8.25
CA ALA A 316 1.14 -14.97 -8.23
C ALA A 316 1.48 -16.26 -9.01
N ASN A 317 2.21 -16.13 -10.13
CA ASN A 317 2.70 -17.28 -10.91
C ASN A 317 3.81 -18.04 -10.20
N PHE A 318 4.79 -17.33 -9.65
CA PHE A 318 5.88 -17.95 -8.88
C PHE A 318 5.35 -18.83 -7.73
N LYS A 319 4.29 -18.39 -7.05
CA LYS A 319 3.62 -19.18 -5.99
C LYS A 319 2.86 -20.41 -6.51
N ARG A 320 2.62 -20.53 -7.82
CA ARG A 320 1.74 -21.53 -8.45
C ARG A 320 2.47 -22.59 -9.29
N THR A 321 3.74 -22.44 -9.62
CA THR A 321 4.35 -23.21 -10.73
C THR A 321 5.05 -24.52 -10.35
N ASP A 322 4.63 -25.59 -11.05
CA ASP A 322 5.50 -26.46 -11.87
C ASP A 322 6.23 -25.57 -12.90
N ASP A 323 7.55 -25.64 -12.89
CA ASP A 323 8.55 -24.62 -13.20
C ASP A 323 9.07 -24.64 -14.65
N ARG A 324 8.33 -25.27 -15.57
CA ARG A 324 8.86 -25.69 -16.88
C ARG A 324 8.32 -24.97 -18.13
N ASP A 325 7.39 -24.02 -18.03
CA ASP A 325 6.94 -23.24 -19.21
C ASP A 325 7.82 -21.99 -19.43
N PRO A 326 8.62 -21.93 -20.51
CA PRO A 326 9.52 -20.80 -20.80
C PRO A 326 8.80 -19.48 -21.12
N ARG A 327 7.47 -19.48 -21.24
CA ARG A 327 6.66 -18.25 -21.41
C ARG A 327 6.28 -17.60 -20.08
N ILE A 328 6.46 -18.29 -18.94
CA ILE A 328 6.13 -17.77 -17.61
C ILE A 328 7.28 -16.93 -17.08
N ARG A 329 7.03 -15.62 -16.91
CA ARG A 329 7.99 -14.66 -16.35
C ARG A 329 8.18 -14.89 -14.85
N GLN A 330 9.44 -14.91 -14.42
CA GLN A 330 9.84 -15.07 -13.03
C GLN A 330 10.05 -13.71 -12.35
N PRO A 331 9.92 -13.63 -11.01
CA PRO A 331 10.12 -12.37 -10.28
C PRO A 331 11.51 -11.75 -10.52
N GLN A 332 12.53 -12.57 -10.74
CA GLN A 332 13.92 -12.15 -10.94
C GLN A 332 14.24 -11.69 -12.38
N ASP A 333 13.30 -11.79 -13.32
CA ASP A 333 13.54 -11.44 -14.72
C ASP A 333 13.52 -9.91 -14.91
N TYR A 334 14.53 -9.40 -15.62
CA TYR A 334 14.62 -7.98 -16.00
C TYR A 334 14.11 -7.80 -17.43
N MET A 335 13.01 -7.08 -17.57
CA MET A 335 12.27 -6.92 -18.83
C MET A 335 12.44 -5.55 -19.47
N GLY A 336 12.95 -4.55 -18.72
CA GLY A 336 13.21 -3.22 -19.27
C GLY A 336 13.38 -2.14 -18.22
N ASP A 337 13.57 -0.91 -18.70
CA ASP A 337 13.88 0.27 -17.86
C ASP A 337 12.62 0.97 -17.32
N ASN A 338 11.42 0.50 -17.72
CA ASN A 338 10.14 1.03 -17.26
C ASN A 338 9.80 0.58 -15.84
N THR A 339 9.00 1.38 -15.14
CA THR A 339 8.53 1.04 -13.80
C THR A 339 7.69 -0.24 -13.82
N GLY A 340 8.10 -1.24 -13.05
CA GLY A 340 7.45 -2.54 -13.00
C GLY A 340 8.04 -3.59 -13.94
N ASP A 341 8.84 -3.19 -14.94
CA ASP A 341 9.50 -4.12 -15.87
C ASP A 341 10.90 -4.55 -15.37
N THR A 342 11.34 -4.04 -14.21
CA THR A 342 12.57 -4.45 -13.54
C THR A 342 12.38 -5.74 -12.73
N ALA A 343 13.48 -6.43 -12.39
CA ALA A 343 13.44 -7.61 -11.53
C ALA A 343 13.00 -7.24 -10.11
N TRP A 344 12.37 -8.16 -9.39
CA TRP A 344 12.03 -7.98 -7.99
C TRP A 344 13.18 -8.34 -7.06
N SER A 345 13.31 -7.60 -5.96
CA SER A 345 14.18 -8.00 -4.87
C SER A 345 13.63 -9.26 -4.18
N ASN A 346 14.51 -10.13 -3.70
CA ASN A 346 14.13 -11.40 -3.06
C ASN A 346 13.16 -11.21 -1.89
N HIS A 347 13.29 -10.12 -1.13
CA HIS A 347 12.41 -9.78 0.00
C HIS A 347 10.93 -9.59 -0.39
N ILE A 348 10.64 -9.33 -1.67
CA ILE A 348 9.28 -9.10 -2.16
C ILE A 348 8.50 -10.41 -2.39
N TYR A 349 9.19 -11.49 -2.78
CA TYR A 349 8.52 -12.72 -3.22
C TYR A 349 8.91 -13.97 -2.43
N GLN A 350 9.96 -13.93 -1.61
CA GLN A 350 10.38 -15.04 -0.76
C GLN A 350 9.74 -14.94 0.64
N PRO A 351 8.79 -15.82 1.02
CA PRO A 351 8.07 -15.72 2.29
C PRO A 351 8.97 -15.93 3.52
N ASN A 352 10.00 -16.77 3.39
CA ASN A 352 10.94 -17.12 4.45
C ASN A 352 11.85 -15.98 4.90
N LEU A 353 11.91 -14.87 4.14
CA LEU A 353 12.67 -13.67 4.47
C LEU A 353 11.90 -12.68 5.37
N LYS A 354 10.63 -12.99 5.69
CA LYS A 354 9.86 -12.18 6.65
C LYS A 354 10.47 -12.25 8.05
N ALA A 355 10.78 -13.46 8.54
CA ALA A 355 11.43 -13.64 9.84
C ALA A 355 12.90 -13.22 9.79
N LEU A 356 13.36 -12.50 10.82
CA LEU A 356 14.76 -12.10 10.96
C LEU A 356 15.58 -13.29 11.49
N LYS A 357 16.54 -13.77 10.69
CA LYS A 357 17.31 -15.00 10.95
C LYS A 357 18.82 -14.74 10.99
N PRO A 358 19.64 -15.63 11.58
CA PRO A 358 21.07 -15.62 11.37
C PRO A 358 21.45 -15.46 9.90
N GLU A 359 22.57 -14.79 9.65
CA GLU A 359 23.14 -14.53 8.32
C GLU A 359 22.35 -13.54 7.45
N THR A 360 21.23 -12.99 7.95
CA THR A 360 20.50 -11.95 7.23
C THR A 360 21.39 -10.73 7.03
N LEU A 361 21.61 -10.35 5.76
CA LEU A 361 22.28 -9.11 5.39
C LEU A 361 21.23 -8.01 5.20
N CYS A 362 21.40 -6.91 5.92
CA CYS A 362 20.50 -5.76 5.85
C CYS A 362 21.26 -4.45 6.06
N TYR A 363 20.53 -3.35 6.02
CA TYR A 363 20.98 -2.05 6.48
C TYR A 363 20.23 -1.70 7.76
N VAL A 364 20.91 -1.04 8.68
CA VAL A 364 20.35 -0.52 9.91
C VAL A 364 20.43 0.99 9.89
N ASP A 365 19.30 1.65 10.11
CA ASP A 365 19.27 3.09 10.36
C ASP A 365 19.32 3.33 11.86
N LEU A 366 20.32 4.09 12.30
CA LEU A 366 20.53 4.41 13.70
C LEU A 366 19.95 5.79 14.05
N SER A 367 19.70 6.02 15.33
CA SER A 367 19.15 7.27 15.82
C SER A 367 20.11 8.45 15.66
N GLN A 368 21.40 8.15 15.65
CA GLN A 368 22.53 9.07 15.54
C GLN A 368 23.68 8.42 14.77
N GLU A 369 24.61 9.24 14.28
CA GLU A 369 25.83 8.75 13.64
C GLU A 369 26.78 8.13 14.67
N LEU A 370 27.43 7.05 14.27
CA LEU A 370 28.49 6.39 15.02
C LEU A 370 29.83 7.10 14.77
N SER A 371 30.28 7.93 15.71
CA SER A 371 31.56 8.66 15.63
C SER A 371 32.45 8.43 16.86
N GLY A 372 33.77 8.62 16.69
CA GLY A 372 34.75 8.45 17.77
C GLY A 372 34.94 7.00 18.23
N THR A 373 35.31 6.83 19.51
CA THR A 373 35.44 5.52 20.16
C THR A 373 34.05 4.95 20.43
N ILE A 374 33.78 3.76 19.89
CA ILE A 374 32.46 3.12 19.94
C ILE A 374 32.55 1.89 20.83
N PRO A 375 31.64 1.72 21.80
CA PRO A 375 31.56 0.49 22.59
C PRO A 375 31.35 -0.74 21.69
N ALA A 376 31.91 -1.87 22.09
CA ALA A 376 31.70 -3.14 21.37
C ALA A 376 30.23 -3.59 21.39
N GLU A 377 29.47 -3.20 22.41
CA GLU A 377 28.04 -3.46 22.51
C GLU A 377 27.26 -2.14 22.59
N LEU A 378 26.26 -2.01 21.73
CA LEU A 378 25.42 -0.85 21.57
C LEU A 378 23.99 -1.18 22.00
N PRO A 379 23.25 -0.22 22.60
CA PRO A 379 21.91 -0.49 23.10
C PRO A 379 20.87 -0.62 21.97
N PRO A 380 19.84 -1.47 22.11
CA PRO A 380 18.78 -1.65 21.11
C PRO A 380 18.04 -0.36 20.71
N GLY A 381 17.88 0.59 21.65
CA GLY A 381 17.19 1.87 21.43
C GLY A 381 17.85 2.81 20.42
N LEU A 382 19.03 2.47 19.89
CA LEU A 382 19.64 3.19 18.78
C LEU A 382 19.03 2.80 17.42
N VAL A 383 18.38 1.65 17.28
CA VAL A 383 17.87 1.18 15.99
C VAL A 383 16.54 1.86 15.66
N LYS A 384 16.53 2.72 14.63
CA LYS A 384 15.31 3.34 14.09
C LYS A 384 14.62 2.46 13.06
N ALA A 385 15.38 1.75 12.22
CA ALA A 385 14.82 0.87 11.20
C ALA A 385 15.82 -0.21 10.76
N LEU A 386 15.28 -1.36 10.35
CA LEU A 386 15.99 -2.36 9.55
C LEU A 386 15.46 -2.34 8.12
N ILE A 387 16.38 -2.36 7.16
CA ILE A 387 16.10 -2.05 5.77
C ILE A 387 16.80 -3.07 4.85
N PRO A 388 16.10 -3.70 3.89
CA PRO A 388 16.74 -4.67 3.00
C PRO A 388 17.68 -4.05 1.94
N VAL A 389 17.45 -2.79 1.53
CA VAL A 389 18.19 -2.10 0.46
C VAL A 389 18.30 -0.59 0.73
N MET A 390 19.41 0.09 0.41
CA MET A 390 19.56 1.53 0.76
C MET A 390 18.46 2.48 0.24
N LEU A 391 17.94 2.26 -0.97
CA LEU A 391 16.82 3.05 -1.52
C LEU A 391 15.49 2.33 -1.25
N SER A 392 15.17 2.12 0.02
CA SER A 392 13.99 1.37 0.46
C SER A 392 12.78 2.24 0.77
N ARG A 393 11.71 1.55 1.16
CA ARG A 393 10.71 2.13 2.03
C ARG A 393 11.19 2.16 3.49
N ARG A 394 10.63 3.07 4.26
CA ARG A 394 10.69 3.12 5.72
C ARG A 394 9.29 2.98 6.29
N LEU A 395 9.19 2.42 7.48
CA LEU A 395 7.95 2.47 8.25
C LEU A 395 7.74 3.90 8.74
N TYR A 396 6.49 4.36 8.75
CA TYR A 396 6.11 5.50 9.56
C TYR A 396 6.32 5.19 11.05
N GLU A 397 6.42 6.22 11.87
CA GLU A 397 6.63 6.08 13.31
C GLU A 397 5.46 5.35 13.99
N SER A 398 4.23 5.64 13.55
CA SER A 398 3.00 5.08 14.12
C SER A 398 2.09 4.48 13.06
N SER A 399 1.27 3.52 13.47
CA SER A 399 0.21 2.95 12.63
C SER A 399 -0.94 3.95 12.46
N PRO A 400 -1.78 3.80 11.43
CA PRO A 400 -3.01 4.59 11.35
C PRO A 400 -3.93 4.38 12.56
N ALA A 401 -3.95 3.19 13.16
CA ALA A 401 -4.74 2.90 14.34
C ALA A 401 -4.25 3.68 15.59
N ASP A 402 -2.94 3.91 15.72
CA ASP A 402 -2.37 4.69 16.85
C ASP A 402 -2.81 6.17 16.82
N LEU A 403 -3.17 6.69 15.63
CA LEU A 403 -3.69 8.05 15.47
C LEU A 403 -5.20 8.17 15.74
N LEU A 404 -5.90 7.04 15.92
CA LEU A 404 -7.33 7.02 16.16
C LEU A 404 -7.61 7.01 17.67
N PRO A 405 -8.52 7.87 18.18
CA PRO A 405 -8.96 7.81 19.57
C PRO A 405 -9.44 6.41 19.96
N GLU A 406 -9.02 5.93 21.13
CA GLU A 406 -9.31 4.56 21.63
C GLU A 406 -10.80 4.21 21.55
N SER A 407 -11.67 5.15 21.93
CA SER A 407 -13.13 4.98 21.88
C SER A 407 -13.68 4.65 20.48
N LEU A 408 -12.95 4.98 19.40
CA LEU A 408 -13.37 4.73 18.02
C LEU A 408 -12.78 3.44 17.43
N HIS A 409 -11.90 2.73 18.14
CA HIS A 409 -11.39 1.43 17.68
C HIS A 409 -12.51 0.40 17.59
N PRO A 410 -12.42 -0.62 16.73
CA PRO A 410 -13.44 -1.68 16.64
C PRO A 410 -13.69 -2.34 17.99
N ALA A 411 -14.96 -2.62 18.30
CA ALA A 411 -15.34 -3.27 19.56
C ALA A 411 -14.75 -4.69 19.65
N GLU A 412 -14.24 -5.05 20.83
CA GLU A 412 -13.64 -6.36 21.10
C GLU A 412 -14.59 -7.32 21.84
N ASN A 413 -15.59 -6.77 22.54
CA ASN A 413 -16.56 -7.48 23.36
C ASN A 413 -17.96 -6.83 23.27
N LEU A 414 -18.99 -7.49 23.84
CA LEU A 414 -20.37 -7.01 23.74
C LEU A 414 -20.64 -5.70 24.51
N SER A 415 -19.88 -5.38 25.57
CA SER A 415 -20.06 -4.12 26.31
C SER A 415 -19.57 -2.91 25.51
N GLU A 416 -18.69 -3.12 24.53
CA GLU A 416 -18.15 -2.06 23.66
C GLU A 416 -18.99 -1.81 22.40
N LEU A 417 -20.15 -2.46 22.23
CA LEU A 417 -20.94 -2.28 21.03
C LEU A 417 -21.48 -0.85 20.97
N SER A 418 -21.08 -0.14 19.92
CA SER A 418 -21.61 1.18 19.58
C SER A 418 -23.00 1.06 18.91
N PRO A 419 -23.75 2.16 18.74
CA PRO A 419 -25.08 2.12 18.13
C PRO A 419 -25.11 1.40 16.77
N ALA A 420 -24.13 1.65 15.90
CA ALA A 420 -24.05 0.97 14.61
C ALA A 420 -23.84 -0.55 14.75
N ASP A 421 -23.06 -0.99 15.74
CA ASP A 421 -22.82 -2.42 15.99
C ASP A 421 -24.09 -3.13 16.47
N ARG A 422 -24.86 -2.49 17.34
CA ARG A 422 -26.15 -3.02 17.84
C ARG A 422 -27.22 -3.05 16.74
N VAL A 423 -27.32 -1.98 15.94
CA VAL A 423 -28.33 -1.87 14.88
C VAL A 423 -28.00 -2.77 13.70
N PHE A 424 -26.77 -2.73 13.19
CA PHE A 424 -26.40 -3.42 11.95
C PHE A 424 -25.79 -4.81 12.17
N GLY A 425 -25.39 -5.11 13.41
CA GLY A 425 -24.74 -6.34 13.82
C GLY A 425 -23.22 -6.20 13.92
N TRP A 426 -22.62 -7.11 14.68
CA TRP A 426 -21.19 -7.11 14.97
C TRP A 426 -20.62 -8.52 14.89
N VAL A 427 -19.36 -8.62 14.47
CA VAL A 427 -18.56 -9.84 14.50
C VAL A 427 -17.19 -9.46 15.02
N ARG A 428 -16.70 -10.22 16.00
CA ARG A 428 -15.38 -10.02 16.59
C ARG A 428 -14.31 -10.11 15.50
N GLN A 429 -13.48 -9.07 15.38
CA GLN A 429 -12.48 -8.96 14.31
C GLN A 429 -11.14 -9.61 14.68
N LYS A 430 -10.76 -9.61 15.97
CA LYS A 430 -9.51 -10.24 16.44
C LYS A 430 -9.76 -11.73 16.76
N PRO A 431 -8.97 -12.67 16.22
CA PRO A 431 -9.00 -14.05 16.67
C PRO A 431 -8.62 -14.11 18.17
N GLY A 432 -9.23 -15.02 18.92
CA GLY A 432 -8.86 -15.24 20.32
C GLY A 432 -7.38 -15.65 20.45
N LYS A 433 -6.77 -15.39 21.61
CA LYS A 433 -5.41 -15.88 21.89
C LYS A 433 -5.37 -17.41 21.71
N PRO A 434 -4.24 -17.98 21.27
CA PRO A 434 -4.07 -19.44 21.09
C PRO A 434 -4.17 -20.25 22.39
N ASP A 435 -4.13 -19.61 23.57
CA ASP A 435 -4.33 -20.26 24.87
C ASP A 435 -5.81 -20.53 25.17
N GLY A 436 -6.34 -21.58 24.53
CA GLY A 436 -7.25 -22.56 25.17
C GLY A 436 -8.70 -22.18 25.48
N GLU A 437 -9.04 -20.93 25.75
CA GLU A 437 -10.44 -20.54 26.00
C GLU A 437 -11.09 -19.97 24.75
N LYS A 438 -12.03 -20.73 24.17
CA LYS A 438 -12.91 -20.19 23.12
C LYS A 438 -13.65 -18.98 23.70
N PRO A 439 -13.56 -17.80 23.08
CA PRO A 439 -14.34 -16.65 23.53
C PRO A 439 -15.83 -17.01 23.52
N LYS A 440 -16.53 -16.75 24.64
CA LYS A 440 -17.94 -17.10 24.82
C LYS A 440 -18.84 -16.48 23.75
N GLU A 441 -18.47 -15.31 23.23
CA GLU A 441 -19.26 -14.54 22.28
C GLU A 441 -18.38 -14.08 21.12
N THR A 442 -18.81 -14.38 19.89
CA THR A 442 -18.03 -14.10 18.66
C THR A 442 -18.77 -13.20 17.69
N ALA A 443 -20.09 -13.03 17.87
CA ALA A 443 -20.92 -12.21 17.02
C ALA A 443 -22.20 -11.77 17.76
N TYR A 444 -22.77 -10.68 17.29
CA TYR A 444 -24.09 -10.18 17.68
C TYR A 444 -24.93 -9.96 16.43
N LYS A 445 -26.14 -10.55 16.42
CA LYS A 445 -27.12 -10.33 15.36
C LYS A 445 -27.67 -8.91 15.49
N GLY A 446 -27.53 -8.10 14.44
CA GLY A 446 -28.09 -6.75 14.42
C GLY A 446 -29.61 -6.72 14.55
N ASN A 447 -30.10 -5.59 15.04
CA ASN A 447 -31.52 -5.29 15.23
C ASN A 447 -32.25 -4.80 13.95
N LEU A 448 -31.55 -4.76 12.80
CA LEU A 448 -32.07 -4.35 11.51
C LEU A 448 -31.88 -5.42 10.43
N ARG A 449 -32.92 -5.65 9.63
CA ARG A 449 -32.90 -6.49 8.44
C ARG A 449 -33.50 -5.75 7.24
N ILE A 450 -32.77 -5.72 6.12
CA ILE A 450 -33.27 -5.23 4.83
C ILE A 450 -33.74 -6.42 4.00
N HIS A 451 -34.96 -6.34 3.47
CA HIS A 451 -35.55 -7.35 2.60
C HIS A 451 -35.08 -7.21 1.15
N GLY A 452 -35.59 -8.09 0.27
CA GLY A 452 -35.30 -8.03 -1.16
C GLY A 452 -35.66 -6.66 -1.74
N VAL A 453 -34.79 -6.14 -2.60
CA VAL A 453 -34.97 -4.85 -3.27
C VAL A 453 -35.55 -5.09 -4.65
N VAL A 454 -36.64 -4.41 -4.97
CA VAL A 454 -37.36 -4.56 -6.24
C VAL A 454 -37.21 -3.26 -7.04
N CYS A 455 -36.81 -3.38 -8.30
CA CYS A 455 -36.87 -2.26 -9.26
C CYS A 455 -38.31 -2.10 -9.74
N ASP A 456 -38.89 -0.92 -9.50
CA ASP A 456 -40.27 -0.60 -9.86
C ASP A 456 -40.32 -0.11 -11.31
N CYS A 457 -40.23 -1.07 -12.25
CA CYS A 457 -40.35 -0.81 -13.68
C CYS A 457 -41.16 -1.90 -14.38
N SER A 458 -41.91 -1.50 -15.42
CA SER A 458 -42.65 -2.45 -16.27
C SER A 458 -41.72 -3.18 -17.22
N LYS A 459 -40.80 -2.47 -17.87
CA LYS A 459 -39.85 -3.01 -18.84
C LYS A 459 -38.41 -2.62 -18.51
N PRO A 460 -37.44 -3.54 -18.53
CA PRO A 460 -36.05 -3.22 -18.22
C PRO A 460 -35.42 -2.14 -19.13
N GLU A 461 -35.77 -2.12 -20.42
CA GLU A 461 -35.27 -1.14 -21.40
C GLU A 461 -35.65 0.32 -21.06
N ASP A 462 -36.73 0.52 -20.30
CA ASP A 462 -37.16 1.85 -19.87
C ASP A 462 -36.20 2.42 -18.84
N VAL A 463 -35.55 1.57 -18.03
CA VAL A 463 -34.70 1.97 -16.90
C VAL A 463 -33.22 1.69 -17.10
N ILE A 464 -32.84 0.85 -18.07
CA ILE A 464 -31.44 0.52 -18.38
C ILE A 464 -30.98 1.35 -19.57
N HIS A 465 -29.81 1.98 -19.44
CA HIS A 465 -29.13 2.64 -20.56
C HIS A 465 -27.91 1.80 -20.99
N PRO A 466 -27.92 1.21 -22.20
CA PRO A 466 -26.80 0.44 -22.73
C PRO A 466 -25.67 1.36 -23.21
N LEU A 467 -24.42 0.93 -23.00
CA LEU A 467 -23.19 1.67 -23.33
C LEU A 467 -22.29 0.91 -24.32
N GLY A 468 -22.86 -0.08 -25.01
CA GLY A 468 -22.17 -0.92 -25.99
C GLY A 468 -21.36 -2.06 -25.39
N GLU A 469 -20.92 -2.98 -26.26
CA GLU A 469 -20.26 -4.22 -25.83
C GLU A 469 -18.88 -3.98 -25.21
N GLU A 470 -18.07 -3.08 -25.76
CA GLU A 470 -16.76 -2.72 -25.19
C GLU A 470 -16.90 -1.82 -23.93
N GLY A 471 -18.10 -1.32 -23.65
CA GLY A 471 -18.47 -0.49 -22.51
C GLY A 471 -17.85 0.91 -22.49
N LEU A 472 -18.46 1.84 -21.78
CA LEU A 472 -17.95 3.20 -21.58
C LEU A 472 -16.76 3.20 -20.60
N PRO A 473 -15.57 3.66 -20.99
CA PRO A 473 -14.42 3.78 -20.10
C PRO A 473 -14.61 4.96 -19.13
N LEU A 474 -14.66 4.64 -17.85
CA LEU A 474 -14.78 5.64 -16.79
C LEU A 474 -13.42 6.26 -16.45
N ALA A 475 -13.44 7.48 -15.93
CA ALA A 475 -12.30 8.06 -15.24
C ALA A 475 -11.81 7.16 -14.09
N ILE A 476 -10.58 7.36 -13.63
CA ILE A 476 -9.95 6.49 -12.61
C ILE A 476 -10.74 6.58 -11.30
N LEU A 477 -11.38 5.47 -10.92
CA LEU A 477 -12.19 5.32 -9.69
C LEU A 477 -11.35 5.05 -8.42
N GLY A 478 -10.05 5.28 -8.48
CA GLY A 478 -9.11 4.93 -7.43
C GLY A 478 -9.20 5.84 -6.20
N GLN A 479 -9.17 5.24 -5.01
CA GLN A 479 -8.84 5.97 -3.79
C GLN A 479 -7.31 6.04 -3.63
N PRO A 480 -6.75 7.12 -3.08
CA PRO A 480 -5.32 7.14 -2.77
C PRO A 480 -4.96 5.97 -1.86
N LYS A 481 -3.80 5.36 -2.10
CA LYS A 481 -3.26 4.34 -1.19
C LYS A 481 -3.09 4.93 0.21
N GLU A 482 -3.31 4.14 1.25
CA GLU A 482 -3.19 4.57 2.66
C GLU A 482 -1.81 5.16 2.99
N GLN A 483 -0.76 4.70 2.29
CA GLN A 483 0.61 5.20 2.42
C GLN A 483 0.77 6.64 1.90
N GLN A 484 -0.18 7.15 1.12
CA GLN A 484 -0.25 8.56 0.74
C GLN A 484 -0.85 9.35 1.91
N ALA A 485 -0.07 9.41 3.00
CA ALA A 485 -0.50 9.88 4.31
C ALA A 485 -1.17 11.25 4.28
N ARG A 486 -0.78 12.16 3.37
CA ARG A 486 -1.38 13.50 3.23
C ARG A 486 -2.89 13.49 2.99
N PHE A 487 -3.45 12.42 2.43
CA PHE A 487 -4.90 12.29 2.24
C PHE A 487 -5.64 11.88 3.51
N TYR A 488 -5.00 11.15 4.43
CA TYR A 488 -5.67 10.46 5.54
C TYR A 488 -5.22 10.93 6.92
N ALA A 489 -3.96 11.31 7.07
CA ALA A 489 -3.41 11.87 8.29
C ALA A 489 -3.75 13.35 8.41
N ALA A 490 -3.93 13.79 9.66
CA ALA A 490 -4.23 15.14 10.06
C ALA A 490 -3.13 15.66 10.99
N ARG A 491 -2.90 16.97 10.96
CA ARG A 491 -1.95 17.64 11.86
C ARG A 491 -2.45 17.67 13.32
N ASN A 492 -3.73 17.40 13.54
CA ASN A 492 -4.32 17.32 14.87
C ASN A 492 -5.48 16.31 14.94
N GLN A 493 -5.96 16.01 16.15
CA GLN A 493 -7.09 15.11 16.38
C GLN A 493 -8.45 15.65 15.89
N GLN A 494 -8.54 16.95 15.58
CA GLN A 494 -9.73 17.56 14.96
C GLN A 494 -9.81 17.30 13.44
N GLY A 495 -8.88 16.52 12.86
CA GLY A 495 -8.92 16.14 11.46
C GLY A 495 -8.45 17.23 10.49
N LEU A 496 -7.74 18.25 10.97
CA LEU A 496 -7.23 19.31 10.10
C LEU A 496 -6.12 18.80 9.18
N ALA A 497 -6.20 19.16 7.90
CA ALA A 497 -5.18 18.83 6.91
C ALA A 497 -3.82 19.42 7.30
N TYR A 498 -2.74 18.70 6.96
CA TYR A 498 -1.40 19.29 6.98
C TYR A 498 -1.33 20.48 6.03
N ARG A 499 -0.71 21.57 6.49
CA ARG A 499 -0.40 22.76 5.70
C ARG A 499 1.07 23.10 5.90
N ASN A 500 1.75 23.47 4.84
CA ASN A 500 3.09 24.02 4.87
C ASN A 500 3.05 25.35 5.64
N PRO A 501 3.83 25.50 6.71
CA PRO A 501 3.82 26.72 7.53
C PRO A 501 4.20 27.99 6.75
N SER A 502 5.05 27.85 5.73
CA SER A 502 5.62 28.99 4.99
C SER A 502 4.72 29.48 3.85
N THR A 503 3.95 28.58 3.22
CA THR A 503 3.10 28.88 2.06
C THR A 503 1.61 28.80 2.37
N GLY A 504 1.23 28.20 3.51
CA GLY A 504 -0.16 27.93 3.87
C GLY A 504 -0.85 26.85 3.02
N ASP A 505 -0.18 26.32 1.99
CA ASP A 505 -0.71 25.30 1.08
C ASP A 505 -0.40 23.88 1.57
N GLN A 506 -1.01 22.85 0.98
CA GLN A 506 -0.73 21.45 1.37
C GLN A 506 0.61 20.93 0.79
N ARG A 507 1.35 21.74 0.02
CA ARG A 507 2.56 21.30 -0.70
C ARG A 507 3.78 21.57 0.16
N GLY A 508 4.58 20.54 0.40
CA GLY A 508 5.89 20.69 1.05
C GLY A 508 6.01 20.14 2.48
N PHE A 509 4.95 19.59 3.07
CA PHE A 509 5.10 18.86 4.34
C PHE A 509 5.80 17.51 4.10
N ALA A 510 6.92 17.26 4.80
CA ALA A 510 7.75 16.08 4.60
C ALA A 510 6.95 14.79 4.90
N LYS A 511 7.13 13.73 4.11
CA LYS A 511 6.29 12.51 4.25
C LYS A 511 6.55 11.84 5.59
N GLU A 512 7.82 11.76 5.97
CA GLU A 512 8.33 11.22 7.22
C GLU A 512 7.75 11.87 8.49
N GLN A 513 7.23 13.09 8.39
CA GLN A 513 6.60 13.82 9.51
C GLN A 513 5.10 13.53 9.65
N THR A 514 4.54 12.67 8.80
CA THR A 514 3.15 12.23 8.90
C THR A 514 3.06 10.87 9.61
N TYR A 515 1.86 10.49 10.09
CA TYR A 515 1.68 9.26 10.89
C TYR A 515 2.62 9.19 12.11
N GLN A 516 2.66 10.27 12.89
CA GLN A 516 3.41 10.36 14.14
C GLN A 516 2.44 10.49 15.31
N ALA A 517 2.40 9.51 16.20
CA ALA A 517 1.73 9.67 17.48
C ALA A 517 2.58 10.61 18.34
N SER A 518 2.02 11.75 18.77
CA SER A 518 2.71 12.66 19.69
C SER A 518 3.00 11.92 20.99
N GLN A 519 4.25 11.45 21.13
CA GLN A 519 4.69 10.81 22.35
C GLN A 519 5.07 11.83 23.44
N ASN A 520 5.29 13.10 23.10
CA ASN A 520 5.86 14.10 24.03
C ASN A 520 5.34 15.55 23.89
N HIS A 521 4.22 15.80 23.22
CA HIS A 521 3.68 17.16 23.09
C HIS A 521 2.28 17.32 23.70
N GLU A 522 1.98 18.53 24.19
CA GLU A 522 0.67 18.94 24.71
C GLU A 522 -0.47 18.45 23.81
N ALA A 523 -1.66 18.19 24.38
CA ALA A 523 -2.82 17.66 23.65
C ALA A 523 -3.17 18.44 22.37
N SER A 524 -2.81 19.72 22.31
CA SER A 524 -2.96 20.63 21.16
C SER A 524 -2.09 20.29 19.94
N GLN A 525 -1.04 19.46 20.10
CA GLN A 525 -0.08 19.07 19.06
C GLN A 525 -0.14 17.59 18.69
N LYS A 526 -1.11 16.82 19.21
CA LYS A 526 -1.28 15.40 18.83
C LYS A 526 -1.83 15.29 17.42
N HIS A 527 -1.05 14.73 16.49
CA HIS A 527 -1.54 14.38 15.16
C HIS A 527 -2.73 13.41 15.25
N GLY A 528 -3.53 13.36 14.19
CA GLY A 528 -4.72 12.53 14.13
C GLY A 528 -5.03 12.06 12.72
N LEU A 529 -6.26 11.62 12.49
CA LEU A 529 -6.76 11.26 11.17
C LEU A 529 -7.76 12.29 10.68
N ARG A 530 -7.82 12.49 9.36
CA ARG A 530 -8.79 13.38 8.70
C ARG A 530 -10.23 12.98 9.02
N GLY A 531 -10.47 11.69 9.25
CA GLY A 531 -11.75 11.13 9.68
C GLY A 531 -12.48 10.36 8.58
N ARG A 532 -13.81 10.40 8.59
CA ARG A 532 -14.67 9.67 7.66
C ARG A 532 -14.76 10.39 6.33
N LYS A 533 -14.38 9.71 5.26
CA LYS A 533 -14.39 10.26 3.90
C LYS A 533 -15.84 10.44 3.41
N VAL A 534 -16.16 11.66 2.97
CA VAL A 534 -17.46 12.02 2.38
C VAL A 534 -17.25 12.61 1.00
N TYR A 535 -18.18 12.38 0.07
CA TYR A 535 -18.05 12.85 -1.31
C TYR A 535 -19.12 13.94 -1.56
N PRO A 536 -18.75 15.17 -1.96
CA PRO A 536 -19.69 16.26 -2.32
C PRO A 536 -20.48 15.95 -3.58
N HIS A 537 -21.79 16.21 -3.60
CA HIS A 537 -22.66 15.90 -4.73
C HIS A 537 -22.50 16.89 -5.86
N HIS A 538 -22.68 16.39 -7.08
CA HIS A 538 -22.65 17.22 -8.27
C HIS A 538 -24.02 17.90 -8.38
N ASP A 539 -24.27 18.91 -7.53
CA ASP A 539 -25.49 19.72 -7.63
C ASP A 539 -25.51 20.46 -8.98
N ARG A 540 -26.70 20.70 -9.54
CA ARG A 540 -26.90 21.51 -10.77
C ARG A 540 -26.12 20.98 -11.98
N LEU A 541 -26.13 19.66 -12.20
CA LEU A 541 -25.65 19.09 -13.45
C LEU A 541 -26.51 19.58 -14.63
N PRO A 542 -25.90 19.92 -15.79
CA PRO A 542 -26.66 20.19 -17.01
C PRO A 542 -27.55 19.01 -17.40
N LYS A 543 -28.71 19.29 -18.02
CA LYS A 543 -29.70 18.27 -18.39
C LYS A 543 -29.10 17.13 -19.23
N ASP A 544 -28.22 17.45 -20.18
CA ASP A 544 -27.61 16.47 -21.08
C ASP A 544 -26.21 16.02 -20.60
N TYR A 545 -25.88 16.25 -19.32
CA TYR A 545 -24.58 15.89 -18.76
C TYR A 545 -24.26 14.39 -18.90
N TRP A 546 -25.27 13.53 -18.83
CA TRP A 546 -25.13 12.08 -18.99
C TRP A 546 -25.33 11.59 -20.43
N ASP A 547 -25.54 12.49 -21.39
CA ASP A 547 -25.64 12.12 -22.80
C ASP A 547 -24.28 11.62 -23.30
N THR A 548 -24.24 10.32 -23.60
CA THR A 548 -23.01 9.68 -24.03
C THR A 548 -22.69 9.86 -25.51
N SER A 549 -23.61 10.43 -26.30
CA SER A 549 -23.38 10.74 -27.71
C SER A 549 -22.52 11.99 -27.92
N LEU A 550 -22.41 12.85 -26.90
CA LEU A 550 -21.60 14.06 -26.94
C LEU A 550 -20.10 13.73 -27.02
N PRO A 551 -19.27 14.60 -27.63
CA PRO A 551 -17.81 14.46 -27.61
C PRO A 551 -17.22 14.45 -26.18
N GLU A 552 -16.09 13.75 -25.97
CA GLU A 552 -15.46 13.54 -24.64
C GLU A 552 -15.10 14.84 -23.89
N LEU A 553 -14.78 15.92 -24.61
CA LEU A 553 -14.37 17.22 -24.06
C LEU A 553 -15.49 18.27 -24.13
N THR A 554 -16.75 17.86 -24.19
CA THR A 554 -17.88 18.81 -24.21
C THR A 554 -18.00 19.53 -22.88
N GLN A 555 -17.83 20.85 -22.90
CA GLN A 555 -18.08 21.70 -21.74
C GLN A 555 -19.53 22.18 -21.76
N MET A 556 -20.27 21.92 -20.68
CA MET A 556 -21.68 22.30 -20.52
C MET A 556 -21.82 23.15 -19.26
N ASN A 557 -22.20 24.42 -19.42
CA ASN A 557 -22.31 25.38 -18.31
C ASN A 557 -21.05 25.41 -17.41
N GLY A 558 -19.87 25.40 -18.02
CA GLY A 558 -18.60 25.43 -17.31
C GLY A 558 -18.11 24.08 -16.78
N ARG A 559 -18.88 22.99 -16.93
CA ARG A 559 -18.53 21.64 -16.44
C ARG A 559 -18.20 20.68 -17.56
N TYR A 560 -17.23 19.81 -17.33
CA TYR A 560 -16.92 18.68 -18.21
C TYR A 560 -17.59 17.40 -17.71
N GLN A 561 -17.77 16.41 -18.60
CA GLN A 561 -18.19 15.07 -18.24
C GLN A 561 -17.07 14.31 -17.50
N GLU A 562 -16.79 14.69 -16.25
CA GLU A 562 -15.66 14.18 -15.43
C GLU A 562 -15.65 12.66 -15.24
N TYR A 563 -16.80 12.01 -15.45
CA TYR A 563 -16.93 10.56 -15.37
C TYR A 563 -16.25 9.83 -16.53
N ARG A 564 -15.92 10.52 -17.62
CA ARG A 564 -15.30 9.94 -18.82
C ARG A 564 -13.78 9.97 -18.72
N ARG A 565 -13.14 8.88 -19.17
CA ARG A 565 -11.70 8.86 -19.35
C ARG A 565 -11.34 9.57 -20.65
N LEU A 566 -10.56 10.64 -20.57
CA LEU A 566 -9.98 11.29 -21.73
C LEU A 566 -8.98 10.38 -22.45
N THR A 567 -8.97 10.47 -23.77
CA THR A 567 -8.02 9.78 -24.63
C THR A 567 -6.75 10.64 -24.80
N ASP A 568 -5.66 10.32 -24.11
CA ASP A 568 -4.33 10.92 -24.35
C ASP A 568 -3.45 9.94 -25.12
N GLU A 569 -3.00 10.34 -26.33
CA GLU A 569 -1.98 9.71 -27.20
C GLU A 569 -1.95 8.16 -27.16
N GLY A 570 -3.12 7.50 -27.18
CA GLY A 570 -3.23 6.05 -27.04
C GLY A 570 -4.64 5.54 -26.73
N SER A 571 -4.72 4.42 -25.99
CA SER A 571 -5.97 3.80 -25.54
C SER A 571 -6.51 4.50 -24.28
N ASN A 572 -7.82 4.78 -24.24
CA ASN A 572 -8.52 5.25 -23.04
C ASN A 572 -8.85 4.13 -22.03
N ARG A 573 -8.28 2.94 -22.22
CA ARG A 573 -8.45 1.75 -21.37
C ARG A 573 -7.09 1.25 -20.90
N ASP A 574 -6.91 1.23 -19.59
CA ASP A 574 -5.71 0.76 -18.89
C ASP A 574 -6.08 -0.01 -17.60
N SER A 575 -5.07 -0.45 -16.84
CA SER A 575 -5.27 -1.20 -15.60
C SER A 575 -5.78 -0.34 -14.42
N GLN A 576 -5.73 0.98 -14.54
CA GLN A 576 -6.15 1.95 -13.52
C GLN A 576 -7.63 2.33 -13.63
N ASN A 577 -8.24 2.19 -14.81
CA ASN A 577 -9.65 2.52 -15.04
C ASN A 577 -10.50 1.29 -15.41
N ARG A 578 -11.82 1.48 -15.50
CA ARG A 578 -12.81 0.41 -15.75
C ARG A 578 -13.84 0.84 -16.78
N SER A 579 -14.30 -0.10 -17.58
CA SER A 579 -15.43 0.10 -18.48
C SER A 579 -16.72 -0.49 -17.90
N ILE A 580 -17.86 0.14 -18.21
CA ILE A 580 -19.19 -0.34 -17.85
C ILE A 580 -20.05 -0.53 -19.12
N GLN A 581 -20.76 -1.64 -19.22
CA GLN A 581 -21.57 -1.93 -20.43
C GLN A 581 -22.98 -1.35 -20.37
N ALA A 582 -23.47 -1.00 -19.18
CA ALA A 582 -24.74 -0.33 -18.97
C ALA A 582 -24.81 0.28 -17.57
N TRP A 583 -25.75 1.22 -17.37
CA TRP A 583 -26.14 1.71 -16.05
C TRP A 583 -27.66 1.81 -15.92
N VAL A 584 -28.14 1.98 -14.69
CA VAL A 584 -29.53 2.36 -14.42
C VAL A 584 -29.67 3.86 -14.64
N LYS A 585 -30.72 4.28 -15.34
CA LYS A 585 -31.02 5.70 -15.63
C LYS A 585 -31.38 6.49 -14.36
N GLU A 586 -31.50 7.80 -14.52
CA GLU A 586 -32.04 8.71 -13.50
C GLU A 586 -33.54 8.49 -13.31
N ASN A 587 -34.04 8.86 -12.14
CA ASN A 587 -35.44 8.80 -11.71
C ASN A 587 -36.04 7.39 -11.72
N VAL A 588 -35.21 6.37 -11.52
CA VAL A 588 -35.64 4.97 -11.39
C VAL A 588 -35.91 4.66 -9.93
N VAL A 589 -37.06 4.04 -9.66
CA VAL A 589 -37.55 3.75 -8.32
C VAL A 589 -37.19 2.32 -7.91
N PHE A 590 -36.66 2.17 -6.71
CA PHE A 590 -36.46 0.89 -6.02
C PHE A 590 -37.30 0.85 -4.74
N LYS A 591 -37.93 -0.28 -4.47
CA LYS A 591 -38.77 -0.50 -3.29
C LYS A 591 -38.24 -1.66 -2.46
N PHE A 592 -38.24 -1.48 -1.14
CA PHE A 592 -37.87 -2.53 -0.18
C PHE A 592 -38.44 -2.25 1.20
N GLU A 593 -38.36 -3.24 2.08
CA GLU A 593 -38.78 -3.13 3.47
C GLU A 593 -37.58 -3.30 4.41
N ILE A 594 -37.64 -2.58 5.54
CA ILE A 594 -36.70 -2.73 6.65
C ILE A 594 -37.48 -3.22 7.87
N ASP A 595 -37.11 -4.38 8.40
CA ASP A 595 -37.58 -4.81 9.72
C ASP A 595 -36.60 -4.31 10.80
N VAL A 596 -37.15 -3.73 11.86
CA VAL A 596 -36.42 -3.31 13.06
C VAL A 596 -36.94 -4.04 14.29
N THR A 597 -36.05 -4.37 15.23
CA THR A 597 -36.42 -5.07 16.46
C THR A 597 -35.71 -4.44 17.65
N ASN A 598 -36.48 -4.01 18.66
CA ASN A 598 -35.97 -3.46 19.91
C ASN A 598 -34.96 -2.30 19.74
N LEU A 599 -35.23 -1.37 18.82
CA LEU A 599 -34.43 -0.14 18.73
C LEU A 599 -34.87 0.88 19.80
N SER A 600 -33.92 1.60 20.38
CA SER A 600 -34.27 2.76 21.21
C SER A 600 -34.86 3.90 20.36
N SER A 601 -35.47 4.90 21.00
CA SER A 601 -35.98 6.08 20.30
C SER A 601 -34.87 6.86 19.57
N VAL A 602 -33.67 6.95 20.15
CA VAL A 602 -32.51 7.59 19.50
C VAL A 602 -32.02 6.74 18.34
N GLU A 603 -31.91 5.42 18.53
CA GLU A 603 -31.42 4.52 17.47
C GLU A 603 -32.36 4.51 16.25
N LEU A 604 -33.67 4.46 16.50
CA LEU A 604 -34.70 4.56 15.46
C LEU A 604 -34.73 5.96 14.82
N GLY A 605 -34.63 7.02 15.62
CA GLY A 605 -34.61 8.39 15.13
C GLY A 605 -33.45 8.65 14.15
N ALA A 606 -32.25 8.18 14.49
CA ALA A 606 -31.09 8.26 13.59
C ALA A 606 -31.31 7.49 12.28
N LEU A 607 -31.96 6.33 12.32
CA LEU A 607 -32.30 5.56 11.12
C LEU A 607 -33.32 6.29 10.26
N LEU A 608 -34.41 6.78 10.86
CA LEU A 608 -35.46 7.51 10.16
C LEU A 608 -34.95 8.79 9.53
N TRP A 609 -34.07 9.52 10.23
CA TRP A 609 -33.42 10.70 9.67
C TRP A 609 -32.57 10.36 8.44
N LEU A 610 -31.83 9.25 8.44
CA LEU A 610 -31.12 8.80 7.25
C LEU A 610 -32.07 8.34 6.13
N LEU A 611 -33.26 7.83 6.45
CA LEU A 611 -34.25 7.44 5.44
C LEU A 611 -35.08 8.63 4.92
N HIS A 612 -34.95 9.80 5.54
CA HIS A 612 -35.67 11.01 5.19
C HIS A 612 -34.73 12.22 5.26
N LEU A 613 -33.81 12.29 4.29
CA LEU A 613 -32.87 13.39 4.18
C LEU A 613 -33.57 14.67 3.69
N ASP A 614 -33.05 15.83 4.10
CA ASP A 614 -33.56 17.13 3.63
C ASP A 614 -33.31 17.31 2.11
N GLU A 615 -34.05 18.24 1.50
CA GLU A 615 -33.90 18.58 0.08
C GLU A 615 -32.44 18.95 -0.26
N GLY A 616 -31.93 18.38 -1.36
CA GLY A 616 -30.53 18.57 -1.80
C GLY A 616 -29.50 17.72 -1.06
N GLN A 617 -29.91 16.90 -0.09
CA GLN A 617 -29.05 15.91 0.57
C GLN A 617 -29.34 14.51 0.01
N HIS A 618 -28.28 13.75 -0.19
CA HIS A 618 -28.39 12.47 -0.88
C HIS A 618 -27.40 11.43 -0.37
N HIS A 619 -27.83 10.18 -0.43
CA HIS A 619 -26.96 9.03 -0.20
C HIS A 619 -26.11 8.71 -1.42
N ARG A 620 -25.01 7.97 -1.20
CA ARG A 620 -24.19 7.40 -2.28
C ARG A 620 -23.95 5.91 -2.13
N LEU A 621 -24.33 5.16 -3.14
CA LEU A 621 -24.33 3.70 -3.04
C LEU A 621 -23.25 2.93 -3.83
N GLY A 622 -22.51 3.44 -4.79
CA GLY A 622 -21.98 2.55 -5.85
C GLY A 622 -20.47 2.48 -5.90
N GLY A 623 -19.94 1.88 -6.95
CA GLY A 623 -18.53 2.03 -7.33
C GLY A 623 -18.19 3.42 -7.89
N GLY A 624 -19.19 4.17 -8.38
CA GLY A 624 -19.03 5.47 -9.03
C GLY A 624 -19.09 6.69 -8.10
N LYS A 625 -18.92 6.54 -6.78
CA LYS A 625 -19.11 7.63 -5.81
C LYS A 625 -18.31 8.90 -6.16
N PRO A 626 -17.01 8.83 -6.53
CA PRO A 626 -16.25 10.03 -6.85
C PRO A 626 -16.74 10.75 -8.13
N LEU A 627 -17.43 10.04 -9.03
CA LEU A 627 -17.87 10.56 -10.32
C LEU A 627 -19.34 11.02 -10.31
N GLY A 628 -19.99 10.98 -9.14
CA GLY A 628 -21.39 11.35 -8.98
C GLY A 628 -22.39 10.34 -9.54
N LEU A 629 -21.96 9.14 -9.94
CA LEU A 629 -22.81 8.10 -10.54
C LEU A 629 -23.56 7.22 -9.51
N VAL A 630 -24.08 7.82 -8.42
CA VAL A 630 -24.76 7.02 -7.39
C VAL A 630 -25.66 7.73 -6.36
N VAL A 631 -26.23 8.87 -6.73
CA VAL A 631 -27.02 9.72 -5.83
C VAL A 631 -28.47 9.22 -5.73
N PHE A 632 -29.02 9.15 -4.51
CA PHE A 632 -30.43 8.83 -4.27
C PHE A 632 -31.09 9.80 -3.28
N ASP A 633 -32.40 9.96 -3.42
CA ASP A 633 -33.33 10.47 -2.40
C ASP A 633 -34.18 9.35 -1.80
#